data_AF-A0A7W0PJ11-F1
#
_entry.id   AF-A0A7W0PJ11-F1
#
_cell.length_a   1.000
_cell.length_b   1.000
_cell.length_c   1.000
_cell.angle_alpha   90.00
_cell.angle_beta   90.00
_cell.angle_gamma   90.00
#
_symmetry.space_group_name_H-M   'P 1'
#
loop_
_entity.id
_entity.type
_entity.pdbx_description
1 polymer ?
#
loop_
_entity_poly.entity_id
_entity_poly.type
_entity_poly.pdbx_seq_one_letter_code
_entity_poly.pdbx_strand_id
1 'polypeptide(L)'
;MTSDEPPTALMAIAISVAPARQGQRLSSRMIESFKENARNAGLRSVIAPVRPTSKERYPLIPIERYVEWRRAYGGHFDPWIRIHEHIGGEILACAPESMTLRAPTADWEEWTEMRFPEDGDYVFPGGLAPLVVRDGVGVHVEPNVWVLHRVVD
;
A
#
# COMPACT_ATOMS: atom_id res chain seq x y z
N MET A 1 -2.79 23.14 -7.96
CA MET A 1 -3.76 22.43 -8.81
C MET A 1 -5.12 22.61 -8.19
N THR A 2 -6.00 23.38 -8.83
CA THR A 2 -7.44 23.39 -8.54
C THR A 2 -8.12 22.89 -9.80
N SER A 3 -8.89 21.82 -9.68
CA SER A 3 -9.78 21.36 -10.75
C SER A 3 -11.08 22.14 -10.66
N ASP A 4 -11.68 22.48 -11.80
CA ASP A 4 -13.03 23.03 -11.86
C ASP A 4 -14.11 21.96 -11.70
N GLU A 5 -13.73 20.67 -11.77
CA GLU A 5 -14.65 19.56 -11.50
C GLU A 5 -14.86 19.36 -10.00
N PRO A 6 -16.11 19.11 -9.57
CA PRO A 6 -16.39 18.83 -8.16
C PRO A 6 -15.71 17.52 -7.73
N PRO A 7 -15.16 17.45 -6.50
CA PRO A 7 -14.58 16.23 -5.98
C PRO A 7 -15.63 15.13 -5.89
N THR A 8 -15.24 13.90 -6.25
CA THR A 8 -16.16 12.75 -6.28
C THR A 8 -15.86 11.69 -5.21
N ALA A 9 -14.65 11.72 -4.64
CA ALA A 9 -14.14 10.74 -3.69
C ALA A 9 -13.26 11.39 -2.62
N LEU A 10 -13.25 10.80 -1.43
CA LEU A 10 -12.26 11.06 -0.40
C LEU A 10 -11.08 10.11 -0.61
N MET A 11 -9.86 10.62 -0.63
CA MET A 11 -8.66 9.79 -0.73
C MET A 11 -8.01 9.64 0.65
N ALA A 12 -7.91 8.41 1.14
CA ALA A 12 -7.11 8.10 2.32
C ALA A 12 -5.63 8.22 1.96
N ILE A 13 -4.86 8.97 2.77
CA ILE A 13 -3.42 9.10 2.60
C ILE A 13 -2.70 8.04 3.44
N ALA A 14 -3.07 7.90 4.72
CA ALA A 14 -2.46 6.94 5.61
C ALA A 14 -3.37 6.58 6.78
N ILE A 15 -3.16 5.38 7.33
CA ILE A 15 -3.58 4.99 8.67
C ILE A 15 -2.36 4.38 9.35
N SER A 16 -1.97 4.95 10.50
CA SER A 16 -0.87 4.44 11.30
C SER A 16 -1.40 4.02 12.68
N VAL A 17 -1.12 2.79 13.07
CA VAL A 17 -1.49 2.25 14.38
C VAL A 17 -0.22 1.83 15.10
N ALA A 18 -0.01 2.40 16.30
CA ALA A 18 1.13 2.06 17.15
C ALA A 18 1.18 0.54 17.41
N PRO A 19 2.37 -0.12 17.41
CA PRO A 19 2.49 -1.56 17.60
C PRO A 19 1.74 -2.10 18.83
N ALA A 20 1.86 -1.42 19.98
CA ALA A 20 1.19 -1.78 21.23
C ALA A 20 -0.36 -1.72 21.16
N ARG A 21 -0.92 -1.16 20.09
CA ARG A 21 -2.36 -0.96 19.87
C ARG A 21 -2.90 -1.77 18.69
N GLN A 22 -2.07 -2.57 18.03
CA GLN A 22 -2.50 -3.48 16.98
C GLN A 22 -3.42 -4.58 17.52
N GLY A 23 -4.22 -5.19 16.65
CA GLY A 23 -5.22 -6.21 17.05
C GLY A 23 -6.50 -5.66 17.70
N GLN A 24 -6.55 -4.36 18.03
CA GLN A 24 -7.71 -3.71 18.68
C GLN A 24 -8.76 -3.19 17.68
N ARG A 25 -8.74 -3.64 16.41
CA ARG A 25 -9.63 -3.20 15.32
C ARG A 25 -9.61 -1.70 15.02
N LEU A 26 -8.55 -0.98 15.44
CA LEU A 26 -8.43 0.47 15.24
C LEU A 26 -8.40 0.86 13.76
N SER A 27 -7.71 0.09 12.92
CA SER A 27 -7.63 0.39 11.49
C SER A 27 -9.00 0.33 10.80
N SER A 28 -9.84 -0.66 11.13
CA SER A 28 -11.21 -0.73 10.62
C SER A 28 -12.05 0.47 11.08
N ARG A 29 -11.89 0.91 12.33
CA ARG A 29 -12.58 2.12 12.83
C ARG A 29 -12.17 3.36 12.06
N MET A 30 -10.87 3.53 11.75
CA MET A 30 -10.39 4.66 10.95
C MET A 30 -10.96 4.65 9.53
N ILE A 31 -11.11 3.47 8.91
CA ILE A 31 -11.75 3.36 7.59
C ILE A 31 -13.23 3.75 7.67
N GLU A 32 -13.97 3.32 8.70
CA GLU A 32 -15.35 3.77 8.88
C GLU A 32 -15.44 5.29 9.10
N SER A 33 -14.52 5.89 9.85
CA SER A 33 -14.44 7.35 9.98
C SER A 33 -14.18 8.04 8.64
N PHE A 34 -13.35 7.48 7.76
CA PHE A 34 -13.21 8.01 6.39
C PHE A 34 -14.51 7.91 5.61
N LYS A 35 -15.24 6.79 5.73
CA LYS A 35 -16.52 6.59 5.05
C LYS A 35 -17.58 7.57 5.55
N GLU A 36 -17.67 7.80 6.85
CA GLU A 36 -18.54 8.81 7.46
C GLU A 36 -18.20 10.23 6.99
N ASN A 37 -16.92 10.59 7.00
CA ASN A 37 -16.48 11.90 6.51
C ASN A 37 -16.80 12.10 5.03
N ALA A 38 -16.65 11.07 4.20
CA ALA A 38 -17.03 11.12 2.79
C ALA A 38 -18.54 11.38 2.61
N ARG A 39 -19.40 10.69 3.37
CA ARG A 39 -20.85 10.92 3.34
C ARG A 39 -21.22 12.33 3.78
N ASN A 40 -20.64 12.82 4.87
CA ASN A 40 -20.90 14.16 5.39
C ASN A 40 -20.48 15.26 4.42
N ALA A 41 -19.46 14.99 3.60
CA ALA A 41 -19.00 15.87 2.54
C ALA A 41 -19.78 15.72 1.21
N GLY A 42 -20.81 14.86 1.16
CA GLY A 42 -21.58 14.59 -0.06
C GLY A 42 -20.81 13.82 -1.13
N LEU A 43 -19.71 13.15 -0.76
CA LEU A 43 -18.88 12.35 -1.66
C LEU A 43 -19.44 10.93 -1.78
N ARG A 44 -19.18 10.27 -2.92
CA ARG A 44 -19.77 8.96 -3.22
C ARG A 44 -18.91 7.78 -2.79
N SER A 45 -17.63 8.02 -2.55
CA SER A 45 -16.67 6.94 -2.28
C SER A 45 -15.47 7.39 -1.46
N VAL A 46 -14.79 6.41 -0.88
CA VAL A 46 -13.43 6.52 -0.36
C VAL A 46 -12.52 5.66 -1.24
N ILE A 47 -11.40 6.21 -1.67
CA ILE A 47 -10.32 5.46 -2.31
C ILE A 47 -9.10 5.41 -1.38
N ALA A 48 -8.40 4.27 -1.36
CA ALA A 48 -7.21 4.07 -0.53
C ALA A 48 -6.10 3.38 -1.32
N PRO A 49 -4.88 3.94 -1.36
CA PRO A 49 -3.69 3.22 -1.80
C PRO A 49 -3.24 2.28 -0.67
N VAL A 50 -3.55 1.00 -0.80
CA VAL A 50 -3.25 -0.02 0.19
C VAL A 50 -1.87 -0.59 -0.09
N ARG A 51 -0.92 -0.30 0.82
CA ARG A 51 0.39 -0.96 0.89
C ARG A 51 0.27 -2.31 1.58
N PRO A 52 0.36 -3.46 0.88
CA PRO A 52 0.10 -4.76 1.49
C PRO A 52 1.17 -5.11 2.53
N THR A 53 0.76 -5.43 3.75
CA THR A 53 1.68 -5.59 4.88
C THR A 53 2.57 -6.83 4.75
N SER A 54 2.08 -7.90 4.12
CA SER A 54 2.81 -9.16 4.01
C SER A 54 3.63 -9.30 2.73
N LYS A 55 3.53 -8.34 1.81
CA LYS A 55 4.20 -8.38 0.50
C LYS A 55 5.72 -8.30 0.62
N GLU A 56 6.25 -7.72 1.69
CA GLU A 56 7.69 -7.67 1.99
C GLU A 56 8.34 -9.06 2.07
N ARG A 57 7.55 -10.11 2.38
CA ARG A 57 8.03 -11.51 2.41
C ARG A 57 8.08 -12.16 1.02
N TYR A 58 7.49 -11.52 0.02
CA TYR A 58 7.40 -12.00 -1.36
C TYR A 58 7.75 -10.88 -2.35
N PRO A 59 8.89 -10.18 -2.17
CA PRO A 59 9.19 -8.95 -2.91
C PRO A 59 9.38 -9.20 -4.41
N LEU A 60 9.83 -10.40 -4.80
CA LEU A 60 10.04 -10.79 -6.20
C LEU A 60 8.75 -11.09 -6.97
N ILE A 61 7.59 -11.19 -6.29
CA ILE A 61 6.32 -11.48 -6.94
C ILE A 61 5.65 -10.18 -7.40
N PRO A 62 5.19 -10.06 -8.66
CA PRO A 62 4.42 -8.90 -9.10
C PRO A 62 3.15 -8.70 -8.28
N ILE A 63 2.75 -7.45 -8.05
CA ILE A 63 1.62 -7.12 -7.18
C ILE A 63 0.29 -7.71 -7.69
N GLU A 64 0.15 -7.78 -9.01
CA GLU A 64 -1.01 -8.34 -9.73
C GLU A 64 -1.16 -9.82 -9.46
N ARG A 65 -0.05 -10.55 -9.31
CA ARG A 65 -0.07 -11.97 -8.95
C ARG A 65 -0.27 -12.16 -7.45
N TYR A 66 0.37 -11.32 -6.63
CA TYR A 66 0.27 -11.39 -5.18
C TYR A 66 -1.17 -11.13 -4.68
N VAL A 67 -1.85 -10.16 -5.28
CA VAL A 67 -3.20 -9.77 -4.84
C VAL A 67 -4.24 -10.86 -5.05
N GLU A 68 -4.03 -11.74 -6.04
CA GLU A 68 -4.89 -12.89 -6.32
C GLU A 68 -4.80 -13.98 -5.25
N TRP A 69 -3.76 -14.00 -4.42
CA TRP A 69 -3.56 -15.05 -3.44
C TRP A 69 -4.66 -15.03 -2.38
N ARG A 70 -5.26 -16.21 -2.14
CA ARG A 70 -6.33 -16.44 -1.17
C ARG A 70 -5.88 -17.41 -0.09
N ARG A 71 -6.49 -17.32 1.10
CA ARG A 71 -6.32 -18.35 2.13
C ARG A 71 -7.20 -19.56 1.80
N ALA A 72 -6.84 -20.73 2.33
CA ALA A 72 -7.61 -21.97 2.14
C ALA A 72 -9.10 -21.83 2.55
N TYR A 73 -9.38 -21.04 3.58
CA TYR A 73 -10.74 -20.79 4.09
C TYR A 73 -11.38 -19.50 3.52
N GLY A 74 -10.84 -18.95 2.43
CA GLY A 74 -11.33 -17.74 1.78
C GLY A 74 -10.67 -16.43 2.24
N GLY A 75 -11.05 -15.35 1.57
CA GLY A 75 -10.49 -14.01 1.76
C GLY A 75 -9.06 -13.84 1.21
N HIS A 76 -8.62 -12.59 1.04
CA HIS A 76 -7.25 -12.30 0.58
C HIS A 76 -6.19 -12.84 1.54
N PHE A 77 -5.06 -13.28 0.97
CA PHE A 77 -3.90 -13.76 1.72
C PHE A 77 -3.30 -12.65 2.60
N ASP A 78 -3.10 -11.46 2.03
CA ASP A 78 -2.56 -10.32 2.75
C ASP A 78 -3.53 -9.83 3.85
N PRO A 79 -3.07 -9.64 5.09
CA PRO A 79 -3.94 -9.25 6.19
C PRO A 79 -4.56 -7.86 6.02
N TRP A 80 -3.87 -6.92 5.38
CA TRP A 80 -4.35 -5.55 5.24
C TRP A 80 -5.38 -5.45 4.12
N ILE A 81 -5.12 -6.09 2.98
CA ILE A 81 -6.12 -6.22 1.90
C ILE A 81 -7.36 -6.95 2.41
N ARG A 82 -7.19 -8.01 3.22
CA ARG A 82 -8.32 -8.77 3.79
C ARG A 82 -9.18 -7.93 4.75
N ILE A 83 -8.59 -7.00 5.50
CA ILE A 83 -9.38 -6.08 6.34
C ILE A 83 -10.27 -5.20 5.48
N HIS A 84 -9.73 -4.66 4.38
CA HIS A 84 -10.50 -3.87 3.43
C HIS A 84 -11.65 -4.68 2.81
N GLU A 85 -11.36 -5.89 2.32
CA GLU A 85 -12.38 -6.81 1.77
C GLU A 85 -13.50 -7.09 2.78
N HIS A 86 -13.15 -7.38 4.04
CA HIS A 86 -14.12 -7.73 5.08
C HIS A 86 -15.12 -6.61 5.41
N ILE A 87 -14.73 -5.35 5.19
CA ILE A 87 -15.58 -4.17 5.45
C ILE A 87 -16.22 -3.60 4.17
N GLY A 88 -16.25 -4.40 3.09
CA GLY A 88 -16.90 -4.06 1.82
C GLY A 88 -16.01 -3.30 0.84
N GLY A 89 -14.69 -3.30 1.05
CA GLY A 89 -13.74 -2.71 0.11
C GLY A 89 -13.51 -3.61 -1.10
N GLU A 90 -13.49 -3.00 -2.27
CA GLU A 90 -13.24 -3.67 -3.55
C GLU A 90 -11.91 -3.22 -4.12
N ILE A 91 -11.15 -4.16 -4.68
CA ILE A 91 -9.90 -3.83 -5.36
C ILE A 91 -10.25 -3.17 -6.70
N LEU A 92 -9.90 -1.89 -6.82
CA LEU A 92 -10.13 -1.08 -8.02
C LEU A 92 -9.06 -1.33 -9.07
N ALA A 93 -7.79 -1.33 -8.66
CA ALA A 93 -6.65 -1.53 -9.55
C ALA A 93 -5.39 -1.91 -8.76
N CYS A 94 -4.48 -2.63 -9.41
CA CYS A 94 -3.10 -2.71 -8.94
C CYS A 94 -2.33 -1.46 -9.39
N ALA A 95 -1.37 -1.02 -8.58
CA ALA A 95 -0.45 0.06 -8.91
C ALA A 95 0.99 -0.45 -8.76
N PRO A 96 1.57 -1.06 -9.80
CA PRO A 96 2.91 -1.65 -9.73
C PRO A 96 4.00 -0.61 -9.45
N GLU A 97 3.80 0.61 -9.95
CA GLU A 97 4.71 1.75 -9.78
C GLU A 97 4.02 2.85 -8.96
N SER A 98 3.72 2.56 -7.69
CA SER A 98 2.99 3.49 -6.83
C SER A 98 3.87 4.56 -6.20
N MET A 99 5.13 4.25 -5.91
CA MET A 99 6.07 5.18 -5.30
C MET A 99 7.50 4.84 -5.72
N THR A 100 8.20 5.80 -6.28
CA THR A 100 9.60 5.63 -6.73
C THR A 100 10.53 6.42 -5.83
N LEU A 101 11.47 5.72 -5.20
CA LEU A 101 12.56 6.29 -4.44
C LEU A 101 13.85 6.13 -5.23
N ARG A 102 14.58 7.21 -5.40
CA ARG A 102 15.89 7.23 -6.06
C ARG A 102 16.86 8.02 -5.20
N ALA A 103 17.96 7.37 -4.83
CA ALA A 103 18.98 7.95 -3.98
C ALA A 103 20.36 7.31 -4.28
N PRO A 104 21.47 7.97 -3.92
CA PRO A 104 22.79 7.33 -3.89
C PRO A 104 22.79 5.99 -3.14
N THR A 105 23.62 5.04 -3.56
CA THR A 105 23.75 3.74 -2.88
C THR A 105 24.11 3.90 -1.41
N ALA A 106 24.93 4.89 -1.05
CA ALA A 106 25.31 5.17 0.33
C ALA A 106 24.11 5.49 1.24
N ASP A 107 23.13 6.26 0.75
CA ASP A 107 21.92 6.59 1.51
C ASP A 107 21.07 5.32 1.73
N TRP A 108 20.99 4.45 0.72
CA TRP A 108 20.35 3.15 0.87
C TRP A 108 21.06 2.27 1.90
N GLU A 109 22.40 2.23 1.90
CA GLU A 109 23.17 1.49 2.90
C GLU A 109 22.88 2.00 4.33
N GLU A 110 22.77 3.32 4.50
CA GLU A 110 22.37 3.93 5.78
C GLU A 110 20.94 3.56 6.18
N TRP A 111 19.96 3.73 5.29
CA TRP A 111 18.55 3.51 5.61
C TRP A 111 18.19 2.05 5.87
N THR A 112 18.86 1.13 5.18
CA THR A 112 18.57 -0.30 5.24
C THR A 112 19.48 -1.06 6.18
N GLU A 113 20.54 -0.43 6.68
CA GLU A 113 21.62 -1.07 7.44
C GLU A 113 22.25 -2.27 6.71
N MET A 114 22.25 -2.23 5.37
CA MET A 114 22.81 -3.25 4.48
C MET A 114 23.95 -2.68 3.64
N ARG A 115 24.75 -3.57 3.03
CA ARG A 115 25.77 -3.20 2.05
C ARG A 115 25.32 -3.59 0.65
N PHE A 116 25.61 -2.74 -0.33
CA PHE A 116 25.31 -2.98 -1.75
C PHE A 116 26.60 -2.84 -2.58
N PRO A 117 27.52 -3.82 -2.47
CA PRO A 117 28.88 -3.67 -3.02
C PRO A 117 28.95 -3.77 -4.55
N GLU A 118 27.93 -4.36 -5.19
CA GLU A 118 27.88 -4.60 -6.63
C GLU A 118 26.60 -4.03 -7.23
N ASP A 119 26.64 -3.74 -8.53
CA ASP A 119 25.44 -3.50 -9.30
C ASP A 119 24.56 -4.76 -9.31
N GLY A 120 23.28 -4.61 -8.97
CA GLY A 120 22.38 -5.75 -8.85
C GLY A 120 21.01 -5.40 -8.31
N ASP A 121 20.19 -6.43 -8.17
CA ASP A 121 18.83 -6.32 -7.63
C ASP A 121 18.84 -6.93 -6.23
N TYR A 122 18.53 -6.10 -5.23
CA TYR A 122 18.62 -6.48 -3.82
C TYR A 122 17.24 -6.49 -3.18
N VAL A 123 17.01 -7.49 -2.33
CA VAL A 123 15.87 -7.50 -1.39
C VAL A 123 16.38 -6.98 -0.06
N PHE A 124 15.66 -6.03 0.53
CA PHE A 124 15.98 -5.47 1.84
C PHE A 124 14.74 -5.53 2.77
N PRO A 125 14.94 -5.54 4.10
CA PRO A 125 13.83 -5.55 5.05
C PRO A 125 12.85 -4.40 4.83
N GLY A 126 11.56 -4.71 4.80
CA GLY A 126 10.50 -3.71 4.61
C GLY A 126 10.18 -3.38 3.15
N GLY A 127 11.08 -3.59 2.19
CA GLY A 127 10.84 -3.32 0.78
C GLY A 127 9.82 -4.27 0.14
N LEU A 128 8.84 -3.73 -0.59
CA LEU A 128 7.80 -4.55 -1.25
C LEU A 128 8.19 -5.09 -2.63
N ALA A 129 9.33 -4.65 -3.14
CA ALA A 129 9.94 -4.98 -4.42
C ALA A 129 11.47 -4.88 -4.30
N PRO A 130 12.25 -5.35 -5.28
CA PRO A 130 13.70 -5.15 -5.26
C PRO A 130 14.12 -3.68 -5.28
N LEU A 131 15.28 -3.41 -4.69
CA LEU A 131 16.11 -2.23 -4.96
C LEU A 131 17.03 -2.54 -6.14
N VAL A 132 17.01 -1.71 -7.18
CA VAL A 132 17.90 -1.83 -8.34
C VAL A 132 19.08 -0.87 -8.13
N VAL A 133 20.28 -1.40 -7.90
CA VAL A 133 21.50 -0.61 -7.73
C VAL A 133 22.31 -0.63 -9.01
N ARG A 134 22.55 0.54 -9.60
CA ARG A 134 23.39 0.71 -10.81
C ARG A 134 24.24 1.96 -10.67
N ASP A 135 25.53 1.87 -11.01
CA ASP A 135 26.45 3.01 -11.07
C ASP A 135 26.42 3.91 -9.81
N GLY A 136 26.34 3.30 -8.62
CA GLY A 136 26.29 4.04 -7.35
C GLY A 136 24.96 4.72 -7.02
N VAL A 137 23.87 4.38 -7.73
CA VAL A 137 22.51 4.87 -7.48
C VAL A 137 21.58 3.68 -7.26
N GLY A 138 20.78 3.74 -6.18
CA GLY A 138 19.70 2.81 -5.94
C GLY A 138 18.34 3.38 -6.35
N VAL A 139 17.55 2.60 -7.07
CA VAL A 139 16.16 2.89 -7.44
C VAL A 139 15.25 1.80 -6.90
N HIS A 140 14.27 2.19 -6.09
CA HIS A 140 13.26 1.29 -5.55
C HIS A 140 11.87 1.79 -5.95
N VAL A 141 11.09 0.90 -6.56
CA VAL A 141 9.73 1.19 -7.02
C VAL A 141 8.76 0.31 -6.23
N GLU A 142 8.00 0.90 -5.32
CA GLU A 142 7.04 0.19 -4.50
C GLU A 142 5.68 0.04 -5.20
N PRO A 143 5.08 -1.16 -5.15
CA PRO A 143 3.71 -1.37 -5.56
C PRO A 143 2.70 -1.11 -4.43
N ASN A 144 1.50 -0.69 -4.81
CA ASN A 144 0.31 -0.64 -3.96
C ASN A 144 -0.90 -1.26 -4.66
N VAL A 145 -2.01 -1.37 -3.94
CA VAL A 145 -3.32 -1.77 -4.47
C VAL A 145 -4.33 -0.67 -4.18
N TRP A 146 -5.00 -0.14 -5.20
CA TRP A 146 -6.10 0.79 -5.01
C TRP A 146 -7.34 0.04 -4.56
N VAL A 147 -7.90 0.45 -3.43
CA VAL A 147 -9.16 -0.08 -2.90
C VAL A 147 -10.22 1.01 -2.88
N LEU A 148 -11.41 0.65 -3.37
CA LEU A 148 -12.61 1.47 -3.36
C LEU A 148 -13.54 1.01 -2.24
N HIS A 149 -14.04 1.96 -1.46
CA HIS A 149 -15.20 1.80 -0.60
C HIS A 149 -16.32 2.71 -1.09
N ARG A 150 -17.46 2.15 -1.51
CA ARG A 150 -18.66 2.94 -1.80
C ARG A 150 -19.31 3.38 -0.49
N VAL A 151 -19.79 4.63 -0.45
CA VAL A 151 -20.43 5.18 0.76
C VAL A 151 -21.85 5.67 0.54
N VAL A 152 -22.30 5.68 -0.70
CA VAL A 152 -23.69 5.87 -1.12
C VAL A 152 -24.07 4.71 -2.04
N ASP A 153 -25.34 4.32 -2.03
CA ASP A 153 -25.92 3.39 -3.00
C ASP A 153 -26.15 4.07 -4.36
#